data_AF-A0A165KJ09-F1
#
_entry.id   AF-A0A165KJ09-F1
#
_cell.length_a   1.000
_cell.length_b   1.000
_cell.length_c   1.000
_cell.angle_alpha   90.00
_cell.angle_beta   90.00
_cell.angle_gamma   90.00
#
_symmetry.space_group_name_H-M   'P 1'
#
loop_
_entity.id
_entity.type
_entity.pdbx_description
1 polymer ?
#
loop_
_entity_poly.entity_id
_entity_poly.type
_entity_poly.pdbx_seq_one_letter_code
_entity_poly.pdbx_strand_id
1 'polypeptide(L)'
;IELLIDQGTWEPMDENMVSMDPIEFHSEEEPYLDRIDSYQRKTGLNEAVQTGIGQLNGIPIAMGVMDFQFMGGSMGSVVGEKITRLIESATNRSLPVIIVCASGGARMQEGSLSLMQMAKISSASYDYQSNKKLFYVAILTSPTTGGVTASFGMLGDVIIAEPNAYIAFA
;
A
#
# COMPACT_ATOMS: atom_id res chain seq x y z
N ILE A 1 11.79 3.69 3.70
CA ILE A 1 11.57 5.15 3.51
C ILE A 1 12.91 5.88 3.54
N GLU A 2 13.67 5.81 4.64
CA GLU A 2 14.96 6.51 4.81
C GLU A 2 16.01 6.28 3.71
N LEU A 3 15.98 5.12 3.04
CA LEU A 3 16.88 4.81 1.92
C LEU A 3 16.60 5.60 0.64
N LEU A 4 15.34 6.04 0.44
CA LEU A 4 14.90 6.67 -0.81
C LEU A 4 14.56 8.15 -0.65
N ILE A 5 14.12 8.56 0.54
CA ILE A 5 13.66 9.92 0.82
C ILE A 5 14.77 10.72 1.47
N ASP A 6 15.00 11.93 0.95
CA ASP A 6 15.96 12.90 1.45
C ASP A 6 15.66 13.22 2.93
N GLN A 7 16.72 13.26 3.73
CA GLN A 7 16.61 13.41 5.18
C GLN A 7 15.82 14.68 5.57
N GLY A 8 14.84 14.52 6.45
CA GLY A 8 14.03 15.62 6.97
C GLY A 8 12.91 16.12 6.05
N THR A 9 12.69 15.46 4.91
CA THR A 9 11.64 15.87 3.95
C THR A 9 10.37 15.01 4.01
N TRP A 10 10.39 13.92 4.79
CA TRP A 10 9.26 13.01 4.89
C TRP A 10 8.08 13.63 5.66
N GLU A 11 6.95 13.76 4.98
CA GLU A 11 5.67 14.20 5.50
C GLU A 11 4.68 13.02 5.42
N PRO A 12 4.48 12.27 6.52
CA PRO A 12 3.59 11.13 6.52
C PRO A 12 2.12 11.56 6.36
N MET A 13 1.32 10.69 5.74
CA MET A 13 -0.11 10.89 5.50
C MET A 13 -0.95 9.83 6.21
N ASP A 14 -2.10 10.24 6.73
CA ASP A 14 -3.13 9.37 7.30
C ASP A 14 -2.60 8.41 8.39
N GLU A 15 -1.67 8.89 9.23
CA GLU A 15 -0.99 8.05 10.24
C GLU A 15 -1.97 7.44 11.24
N ASN A 16 -3.01 8.18 11.63
CA ASN A 16 -3.98 7.75 12.64
C ASN A 16 -5.07 6.80 12.09
N MET A 17 -5.00 6.40 10.81
CA MET A 17 -5.98 5.50 10.21
C MET A 17 -5.72 4.06 10.64
N VAL A 18 -6.74 3.41 11.21
CA VAL A 18 -6.67 2.06 11.75
C VAL A 18 -7.82 1.19 11.22
N SER A 19 -7.57 -0.12 11.15
CA SER A 19 -8.53 -1.09 10.64
C SER A 19 -9.65 -1.34 11.66
N MET A 20 -10.85 -1.59 11.17
CA MET A 20 -12.02 -2.01 11.97
C MET A 20 -12.42 -3.43 11.56
N ASP A 21 -13.40 -4.02 12.28
CA ASP A 21 -13.98 -5.32 11.93
C ASP A 21 -15.39 -5.16 11.32
N PRO A 22 -15.49 -4.80 10.03
CA PRO A 22 -16.78 -4.47 9.39
C PRO A 22 -17.67 -5.68 9.12
N ILE A 23 -17.12 -6.90 9.18
CA ILE A 23 -17.87 -8.13 8.89
C ILE A 23 -18.02 -9.02 10.13
N GLU A 24 -17.64 -8.51 11.31
CA GLU A 24 -17.65 -9.26 12.57
C GLU A 24 -16.96 -10.63 12.42
N PHE A 25 -15.72 -10.60 11.90
CA PHE A 25 -15.02 -11.82 11.49
C PHE A 25 -14.84 -12.79 12.66
N HIS A 26 -15.54 -13.92 12.59
CA HIS A 26 -15.41 -14.99 13.57
C HIS A 26 -14.15 -15.82 13.32
N SER A 27 -13.28 -15.88 14.33
CA SER A 27 -12.12 -16.77 14.38
C SER A 27 -12.19 -17.65 15.62
N GLU A 28 -11.86 -18.94 15.49
CA GLU A 28 -11.72 -19.86 16.62
C GLU A 28 -10.44 -19.62 17.44
N GLU A 29 -9.44 -18.95 16.85
CA GLU A 29 -8.13 -18.71 17.46
C GLU A 29 -8.10 -17.37 18.21
N GLU A 30 -8.24 -16.26 17.47
CA GLU A 30 -8.07 -14.91 18.00
C GLU A 30 -8.96 -13.91 17.23
N PRO A 31 -9.69 -13.02 17.93
CA PRO A 31 -10.47 -11.96 17.29
C PRO A 31 -9.65 -11.11 16.32
N TYR A 32 -10.27 -10.64 15.24
CA TYR A 32 -9.56 -9.86 14.22
C TYR A 32 -8.92 -8.58 14.79
N LEU A 33 -9.64 -7.85 15.66
CA LEU A 33 -9.12 -6.63 16.28
C LEU A 33 -7.92 -6.91 17.21
N ASP A 34 -7.93 -8.03 17.93
CA ASP A 34 -6.81 -8.41 18.80
C ASP A 34 -5.56 -8.75 17.97
N ARG A 35 -5.77 -9.42 16.83
CA ARG A 35 -4.70 -9.64 15.84
C ARG A 35 -4.12 -8.33 15.34
N ILE A 36 -4.96 -7.36 14.96
CA ILE A 36 -4.50 -6.03 14.52
C ILE A 36 -3.66 -5.38 15.61
N ASP A 37 -4.16 -5.30 16.84
CA ASP A 37 -3.45 -4.68 17.97
C ASP A 37 -2.09 -5.38 18.25
N SER A 38 -2.05 -6.70 18.17
CA SER A 38 -0.81 -7.48 18.31
C SER A 38 0.23 -7.10 17.25
N TYR A 39 -0.17 -6.98 15.98
CA TYR A 39 0.73 -6.54 14.90
C TYR A 39 1.12 -5.07 15.01
N GLN A 40 0.22 -4.19 15.48
CA GLN A 40 0.54 -2.80 15.75
C GLN A 40 1.62 -2.67 16.84
N ARG A 41 1.47 -3.41 17.94
CA ARG A 41 2.49 -3.46 19.01
C ARG A 41 3.82 -4.05 18.53
N LYS A 42 3.78 -5.07 17.68
CA LYS A 42 4.98 -5.75 17.16
C LYS A 42 5.78 -4.87 16.19
N THR A 43 5.08 -4.18 15.29
CA THR A 43 5.71 -3.43 14.18
C THR A 43 5.89 -1.95 14.49
N GLY A 44 5.11 -1.41 15.44
CA GLY A 44 5.01 0.03 15.66
C GLY A 44 4.21 0.77 14.58
N LEU A 45 3.60 0.05 13.64
CA LEU A 45 2.81 0.61 12.54
C LEU A 45 1.32 0.47 12.83
N ASN A 46 0.52 1.42 12.37
CA ASN A 46 -0.94 1.32 12.46
C ASN A 46 -1.55 0.39 11.41
N GLU A 47 -0.84 0.13 10.31
CA GLU A 47 -1.27 -0.76 9.23
C GLU A 47 -0.09 -1.21 8.35
N ALA A 48 -0.33 -2.15 7.44
CA ALA A 48 0.61 -2.73 6.48
C ALA A 48 1.12 -1.79 5.38
N VAL A 49 0.81 -0.49 5.43
CA VAL A 49 1.37 0.49 4.50
C VAL A 49 1.61 1.84 5.17
N GLN A 50 2.78 2.39 4.92
CA GLN A 50 3.13 3.78 5.24
C GLN A 50 3.05 4.60 3.96
N THR A 51 2.41 5.76 4.03
CA THR A 51 2.19 6.64 2.88
C THR A 51 2.58 8.05 3.27
N GLY A 52 3.10 8.83 2.32
CA GLY A 52 3.51 10.20 2.58
C GLY A 52 4.12 10.88 1.36
N ILE A 53 4.51 12.12 1.54
CA ILE A 53 5.22 12.92 0.55
C ILE A 53 6.65 13.13 1.05
N GLY A 54 7.62 13.12 0.15
CA GLY A 54 8.99 13.47 0.48
C GLY A 54 9.74 13.92 -0.76
N GLN A 55 11.04 14.18 -0.63
CA GLN A 55 11.90 14.48 -1.76
C GLN A 55 12.83 13.31 -2.04
N LEU A 56 13.09 13.03 -3.32
CA LEU A 56 14.10 12.09 -3.78
C LEU A 56 15.08 12.88 -4.66
N ASN A 57 16.31 13.09 -4.18
CA ASN A 57 17.29 13.96 -4.84
C ASN A 57 16.71 15.36 -5.16
N GLY A 58 15.95 15.94 -4.24
CA GLY A 58 15.28 17.24 -4.38
C GLY A 58 14.00 17.23 -5.23
N ILE A 59 13.59 16.08 -5.78
CA ILE A 59 12.35 15.95 -6.55
C ILE A 59 11.21 15.56 -5.60
N PRO A 60 10.14 16.36 -5.46
CA PRO A 60 9.03 16.01 -4.60
C PRO A 60 8.27 14.81 -5.21
N ILE A 61 8.01 13.80 -4.39
CA ILE A 61 7.32 12.56 -4.77
C ILE A 61 6.31 12.16 -3.69
N ALA A 62 5.26 11.48 -4.12
CA ALA A 62 4.38 10.72 -3.25
C ALA A 62 4.89 9.28 -3.17
N MET A 63 5.03 8.74 -1.96
CA MET A 63 5.56 7.40 -1.75
C MET A 63 4.65 6.56 -0.84
N GLY A 64 4.44 5.30 -1.23
CA GLY A 64 3.84 4.26 -0.41
C GLY A 64 4.84 3.12 -0.18
N VAL A 65 4.99 2.66 1.05
CA VAL A 65 5.84 1.52 1.39
C VAL A 65 5.03 0.52 2.21
N MET A 66 4.79 -0.65 1.62
CA MET A 66 4.12 -1.75 2.30
C MET A 66 5.08 -2.46 3.27
N ASP A 67 4.54 -2.98 4.36
CA ASP A 67 5.30 -3.75 5.35
C ASP A 67 4.72 -5.16 5.49
N PHE A 68 5.49 -6.16 5.05
CA PHE A 68 5.09 -7.56 5.09
C PHE A 68 4.96 -8.10 6.54
N GLN A 69 5.64 -7.51 7.51
CA GLN A 69 5.58 -7.96 8.90
C GLN A 69 4.20 -7.72 9.51
N PHE A 70 3.45 -6.73 9.00
CA PHE A 70 2.09 -6.45 9.43
C PHE A 70 1.12 -7.35 8.65
N MET A 71 0.64 -8.43 9.29
CA MET A 71 -0.33 -9.36 8.72
C MET A 71 0.01 -9.83 7.29
N GLY A 72 1.30 -10.09 7.01
CA GLY A 72 1.76 -10.53 5.69
C GLY A 72 1.63 -9.45 4.62
N GLY A 73 1.59 -8.16 4.98
CA GLY A 73 1.39 -7.08 4.03
C GLY A 73 0.03 -7.12 3.34
N SER A 74 -0.94 -7.85 3.91
CA SER A 74 -2.20 -8.13 3.21
C SER A 74 -3.00 -6.85 2.97
N MET A 75 -3.62 -6.71 1.81
CA MET A 75 -4.40 -5.50 1.49
C MET A 75 -5.81 -5.61 2.05
N GLY A 76 -6.08 -4.84 3.11
CA GLY A 76 -7.43 -4.55 3.65
C GLY A 76 -7.90 -3.13 3.30
N SER A 77 -9.02 -2.70 3.88
CA SER A 77 -9.67 -1.42 3.59
C SER A 77 -8.78 -0.22 3.88
N VAL A 78 -8.00 -0.25 4.96
CA VAL A 78 -7.08 0.86 5.31
C VAL A 78 -5.92 0.94 4.33
N VAL A 79 -5.32 -0.19 3.96
CA VAL A 79 -4.26 -0.22 2.93
C VAL A 79 -4.80 0.37 1.62
N GLY A 80 -6.00 -0.04 1.23
CA GLY A 80 -6.71 0.48 0.06
C GLY A 80 -6.94 1.99 0.13
N GLU A 81 -7.53 2.49 1.21
CA GLU A 81 -7.78 3.92 1.43
C GLU A 81 -6.49 4.75 1.43
N LYS A 82 -5.45 4.33 2.16
CA LYS A 82 -4.19 5.09 2.24
C LYS A 82 -3.51 5.19 0.88
N ILE A 83 -3.47 4.11 0.11
CA ILE A 83 -2.89 4.14 -1.24
C ILE A 83 -3.73 4.99 -2.19
N THR A 84 -5.06 4.88 -2.13
CA THR A 84 -5.96 5.74 -2.93
C THR A 84 -5.74 7.22 -2.62
N ARG A 85 -5.72 7.61 -1.34
CA ARG A 85 -5.47 9.00 -0.91
C ARG A 85 -4.09 9.50 -1.32
N LEU A 86 -3.07 8.64 -1.25
CA LEU A 86 -1.73 8.97 -1.73
C LEU A 86 -1.76 9.34 -3.21
N ILE A 87 -2.39 8.51 -4.05
CA ILE A 87 -2.51 8.73 -5.49
C ILE A 87 -3.34 9.99 -5.79
N GLU A 88 -4.45 10.19 -5.10
CA GLU A 88 -5.29 11.39 -5.27
C GLU A 88 -4.56 12.68 -4.84
N SER A 89 -3.81 12.63 -3.74
CA SER A 89 -2.96 13.73 -3.29
C SER A 89 -1.86 14.04 -4.32
N ALA A 90 -1.21 13.00 -4.86
CA ALA A 90 -0.24 13.13 -5.94
C ALA A 90 -0.85 13.69 -7.22
N THR A 91 -2.05 13.26 -7.60
CA THR A 91 -2.84 13.81 -8.71
C THR A 91 -3.03 15.32 -8.54
N ASN A 92 -3.50 15.75 -7.37
CA ASN A 92 -3.80 17.15 -7.09
C ASN A 92 -2.54 18.03 -7.08
N ARG A 93 -1.41 17.47 -6.64
CA ARG A 93 -0.11 18.17 -6.55
C ARG A 93 0.78 17.95 -7.77
N SER A 94 0.33 17.17 -8.76
CA SER A 94 1.12 16.75 -9.93
C SER A 94 2.48 16.13 -9.57
N LEU A 95 2.50 15.26 -8.55
CA LEU A 95 3.71 14.59 -8.08
C LEU A 95 3.85 13.20 -8.72
N PRO A 96 5.08 12.73 -9.00
CA PRO A 96 5.34 11.31 -9.27
C PRO A 96 4.93 10.45 -8.08
N VAL A 97 4.51 9.21 -8.36
CA VAL A 97 4.16 8.21 -7.33
C VAL A 97 5.16 7.06 -7.39
N ILE A 98 5.65 6.64 -6.22
CA ILE A 98 6.44 5.41 -6.07
C ILE A 98 5.78 4.53 -5.02
N ILE A 99 5.44 3.28 -5.35
CA ILE A 99 4.88 2.32 -4.39
C ILE A 99 5.78 1.10 -4.29
N VAL A 100 6.34 0.87 -3.10
CA VAL A 100 7.07 -0.34 -2.74
C VAL A 100 6.08 -1.39 -2.22
N CYS A 101 5.90 -2.44 -3.00
CA CYS A 101 4.93 -3.50 -2.78
C CYS A 101 5.58 -4.68 -2.05
N ALA A 102 4.91 -5.14 -0.99
CA ALA A 102 5.25 -6.31 -0.20
C ALA A 102 3.96 -6.87 0.39
N SER A 103 3.46 -7.99 -0.14
CA SER A 103 2.15 -8.53 0.23
C SER A 103 2.00 -10.01 -0.07
N GLY A 104 1.30 -10.71 0.82
CA GLY A 104 0.80 -12.07 0.62
C GLY A 104 -0.59 -12.13 -0.04
N GLY A 105 -1.22 -11.00 -0.36
CA GLY A 105 -2.51 -10.94 -1.05
C GLY A 105 -3.57 -10.08 -0.35
N ALA A 106 -4.84 -10.41 -0.54
CA ALA A 106 -5.97 -9.69 0.06
C ALA A 106 -6.20 -10.10 1.52
N ARG A 107 -6.69 -9.17 2.36
CA ARG A 107 -6.98 -9.46 3.76
C ARG A 107 -8.31 -10.18 3.93
N MET A 108 -8.25 -11.50 4.13
CA MET A 108 -9.44 -12.34 4.20
C MET A 108 -10.42 -11.93 5.31
N GLN A 109 -9.91 -11.36 6.40
CA GLN A 109 -10.68 -10.90 7.56
C GLN A 109 -11.65 -9.76 7.23
N GLU A 110 -11.49 -9.09 6.08
CA GLU A 110 -12.45 -8.07 5.61
C GLU A 110 -13.22 -8.52 4.35
N GLY A 111 -13.03 -9.78 3.92
CA GLY A 111 -13.80 -10.40 2.86
C GLY A 111 -13.80 -9.63 1.54
N SER A 112 -14.99 -9.34 1.01
CA SER A 112 -15.16 -8.63 -0.26
C SER A 112 -14.65 -7.20 -0.23
N LEU A 113 -14.55 -6.56 0.95
CA LEU A 113 -14.00 -5.21 1.07
C LEU A 113 -12.53 -5.18 0.65
N SER A 114 -11.75 -6.20 1.04
CA SER A 114 -10.36 -6.35 0.59
C SER A 114 -10.23 -6.52 -0.92
N LEU A 115 -11.13 -7.31 -1.53
CA LEU A 115 -11.15 -7.49 -2.97
C LEU A 115 -11.45 -6.15 -3.68
N MET A 116 -12.41 -5.38 -3.18
CA MET A 116 -12.79 -4.10 -3.78
C MET A 116 -11.68 -3.04 -3.71
N GLN A 117 -10.70 -3.18 -2.82
CA GLN A 117 -9.54 -2.28 -2.81
C GLN A 117 -8.73 -2.37 -4.10
N MET A 118 -8.69 -3.53 -4.77
CA MET A 118 -8.06 -3.67 -6.08
C MET A 118 -8.68 -2.70 -7.09
N ALA A 119 -10.01 -2.71 -7.20
CA ALA A 119 -10.74 -1.85 -8.12
C ALA A 119 -10.60 -0.37 -7.74
N LYS A 120 -10.70 -0.05 -6.45
CA LYS A 120 -10.57 1.31 -5.94
C LYS A 120 -9.23 1.94 -6.27
N ILE A 121 -8.13 1.26 -5.94
CA ILE A 121 -6.79 1.79 -6.24
C ILE A 121 -6.58 1.86 -7.74
N SER A 122 -6.97 0.82 -8.49
CA SER A 122 -6.83 0.80 -9.96
C SER A 122 -7.58 1.95 -10.63
N SER A 123 -8.76 2.32 -10.13
CA SER A 123 -9.53 3.47 -10.62
C SER A 123 -8.81 4.79 -10.37
N ALA A 124 -8.22 4.98 -9.17
CA ALA A 124 -7.43 6.16 -8.87
C ALA A 124 -6.15 6.24 -9.72
N SER A 125 -5.44 5.11 -9.88
CA SER A 125 -4.28 5.00 -10.77
C SER A 125 -4.63 5.29 -12.23
N TYR A 126 -5.82 4.88 -12.68
CA TYR A 126 -6.28 5.17 -14.04
C TYR A 126 -6.45 6.67 -14.28
N ASP A 127 -7.09 7.41 -13.36
CA ASP A 127 -7.24 8.87 -13.48
C ASP A 127 -5.86 9.57 -13.46
N TYR A 128 -5.01 9.18 -12.51
CA TYR A 128 -3.64 9.69 -12.34
C TYR A 128 -2.79 9.53 -13.63
N GLN A 129 -2.77 8.34 -14.23
CA GLN A 129 -1.95 8.07 -15.42
C GLN A 129 -2.64 8.53 -16.71
N SER A 130 -3.94 8.27 -16.88
CA SER A 130 -4.62 8.48 -18.16
C SER A 130 -5.07 9.92 -18.37
N ASN A 131 -5.65 10.55 -17.34
CA ASN A 131 -6.21 11.90 -17.47
C ASN A 131 -5.16 12.97 -17.13
N LYS A 132 -4.28 12.70 -16.15
CA LYS A 132 -3.26 13.67 -15.71
C LYS A 132 -1.87 13.45 -16.32
N LYS A 133 -1.63 12.27 -16.92
CA LYS A 133 -0.34 11.91 -17.54
C LYS A 133 0.84 12.00 -16.56
N LEU A 134 0.59 11.64 -15.29
CA LEU A 134 1.60 11.63 -14.24
C LEU A 134 2.28 10.26 -14.15
N PHE A 135 3.50 10.23 -13.61
CA PHE A 135 4.39 9.08 -13.65
C PHE A 135 4.28 8.20 -12.40
N TYR A 136 4.06 6.90 -12.58
CA TYR A 136 3.94 5.92 -11.50
C TYR A 136 4.99 4.80 -11.61
N VAL A 137 5.75 4.59 -10.53
CA VAL A 137 6.69 3.47 -10.39
C VAL A 137 6.20 2.48 -9.33
N ALA A 138 6.06 1.22 -9.73
CA ALA A 138 5.85 0.12 -8.79
C ALA A 138 7.19 -0.62 -8.54
N ILE A 139 7.56 -0.78 -7.28
CA ILE A 139 8.73 -1.54 -6.86
C ILE A 139 8.25 -2.81 -6.16
N LEU A 140 8.52 -3.96 -6.76
CA LEU A 140 8.09 -5.27 -6.30
C LEU A 140 9.18 -5.93 -5.45
N THR A 141 8.90 -6.10 -4.16
CA THR A 141 9.79 -6.78 -3.21
C THR A 141 9.26 -8.18 -2.89
N SER A 142 10.04 -8.98 -2.17
CA SER A 142 9.66 -10.35 -1.83
C SER A 142 8.89 -10.44 -0.51
N PRO A 143 7.69 -11.05 -0.48
CA PRO A 143 6.86 -11.47 -1.60
C PRO A 143 5.93 -10.34 -2.08
N THR A 144 5.53 -10.37 -3.36
CA THR A 144 4.37 -9.61 -3.86
C THR A 144 3.42 -10.59 -4.55
N THR A 145 2.30 -10.91 -3.91
CA THR A 145 1.35 -11.91 -4.43
C THR A 145 -0.11 -11.47 -4.47
N GLY A 146 -0.95 -12.25 -5.17
CA GLY A 146 -2.40 -12.15 -5.11
C GLY A 146 -2.95 -10.81 -5.59
N GLY A 147 -3.83 -10.22 -4.78
CA GLY A 147 -4.56 -9.00 -5.14
C GLY A 147 -3.67 -7.78 -5.39
N VAL A 148 -2.52 -7.67 -4.73
CA VAL A 148 -1.57 -6.56 -4.96
C VAL A 148 -0.92 -6.68 -6.34
N THR A 149 -0.42 -7.88 -6.68
CA THR A 149 0.14 -8.18 -8.01
C THR A 149 -0.90 -8.03 -9.12
N ALA A 150 -2.15 -8.43 -8.87
CA ALA A 150 -3.24 -8.29 -9.84
C ALA A 150 -3.90 -6.91 -9.87
N SER A 151 -3.34 -5.91 -9.19
CA SER A 151 -3.81 -4.53 -9.21
C SER A 151 -2.64 -3.55 -9.26
N PHE A 152 -2.56 -2.60 -8.33
CA PHE A 152 -1.63 -1.48 -8.38
C PHE A 152 -0.16 -1.88 -8.47
N GLY A 153 0.24 -3.06 -7.98
CA GLY A 153 1.61 -3.56 -8.12
C GLY A 153 2.05 -3.77 -9.57
N MET A 154 1.12 -3.97 -10.50
CA MET A 154 1.41 -4.21 -11.92
C MET A 154 0.82 -3.14 -12.85
N LEU A 155 0.39 -2.00 -12.30
CA LEU A 155 -0.18 -0.88 -13.05
C LEU A 155 0.76 0.33 -13.18
N GLY A 156 2.03 0.20 -12.76
CA GLY A 156 3.04 1.24 -12.91
C GLY A 156 3.48 1.44 -14.37
N ASP A 157 3.80 2.68 -14.74
CA ASP A 157 4.49 3.00 -15.99
C ASP A 157 5.85 2.28 -16.06
N VAL A 158 6.52 2.17 -14.89
CA VAL A 158 7.72 1.38 -14.71
C VAL A 158 7.53 0.43 -13.53
N ILE A 159 7.83 -0.85 -13.75
CA ILE A 159 7.77 -1.89 -12.74
C ILE A 159 9.18 -2.42 -12.52
N ILE A 160 9.69 -2.28 -11.31
CA ILE A 160 11.03 -2.71 -10.89
C ILE A 160 10.85 -3.86 -9.92
N ALA A 161 11.59 -4.95 -10.09
CA ALA A 161 11.60 -6.06 -9.14
C ALA A 161 12.98 -6.18 -8.48
N GLU A 162 13.00 -6.43 -7.16
CA GLU A 162 14.25 -6.77 -6.47
C GLU A 162 14.77 -8.15 -6.91
N PRO A 163 16.09 -8.38 -6.88
CA PRO A 163 16.66 -9.69 -7.20
C PRO A 163 16.04 -10.80 -6.36
N ASN A 164 15.62 -11.89 -7.02
CA ASN A 164 14.99 -13.06 -6.42
C ASN A 164 13.65 -12.78 -5.71
N ALA A 165 12.98 -11.65 -5.99
CA ALA A 165 11.66 -11.38 -5.44
C ALA A 165 10.63 -12.42 -5.92
N TYR A 166 9.86 -12.97 -4.99
CA TYR A 166 8.75 -13.87 -5.32
C TYR A 166 7.51 -13.06 -5.70
N ILE A 167 7.21 -13.04 -7.00
CA ILE A 167 6.10 -12.27 -7.59
C ILE A 167 5.18 -13.24 -8.32
N ALA A 168 3.93 -13.35 -7.87
CA ALA A 168 2.97 -14.26 -8.45
C ALA A 168 1.52 -13.77 -8.28
N PHE A 169 0.59 -14.26 -9.09
CA PHE A 169 -0.82 -14.14 -8.74
C PHE A 169 -1.24 -15.27 -7.79
N ALA A 170 -0.94 -16.51 -8.17
CA ALA A 170 -1.15 -17.74 -7.41
C ALA A 170 -0.03 -18.74 -7.75
#